data_AF-A0A8D3BNQ7-F1
#
_entry.id   AF-A0A8D3BNQ7-F1
#
_cell.length_a   1.000
_cell.length_b   1.000
_cell.length_c   1.000
_cell.angle_alpha   90.00
_cell.angle_beta   90.00
_cell.angle_gamma   90.00
#
_symmetry.space_group_name_H-M   'P 1'
#
loop_
_entity.id
_entity.type
_entity.pdbx_description
1 polymer ?
#
loop_
_entity_poly.entity_id
_entity_poly.type
_entity_poly.pdbx_seq_one_letter_code
_entity_poly.pdbx_strand_id
1 'polypeptide(L)'
;LCKLFYGPLQRKMGGLGFIRLGVWQNFVRAWRSGYQGNMNGEGFILGGVFVIGSGDQGILLEHREKEFGNKVDPADVLEAVKKIVPVK
;
A
#
# COMPACT_ATOMS: atom_id res chain seq x y z
N LEU A 1 17.27 11.09 -9.75
CA LEU A 1 17.02 9.74 -10.28
C LEU A 1 16.00 8.94 -9.47
N CYS A 2 15.95 9.05 -8.13
CA CYS A 2 15.05 8.25 -7.27
C CYS A 2 13.54 8.55 -7.39
N LYS A 3 13.13 9.64 -8.05
CA LYS A 3 11.71 10.01 -8.22
C LYS A 3 10.94 9.09 -9.17
N LEU A 4 11.61 8.27 -9.98
CA LEU A 4 10.95 7.42 -10.98
C LEU A 4 10.85 5.93 -10.60
N PHE A 5 11.73 5.42 -9.72
CA PHE A 5 11.85 3.97 -9.51
C PHE A 5 10.60 3.33 -8.88
N TYR A 6 9.85 4.10 -8.05
CA TYR A 6 8.66 3.62 -7.34
C TYR A 6 7.34 4.25 -7.83
N GLY A 7 7.38 5.00 -8.93
CA GLY A 7 6.23 5.78 -9.41
C GLY A 7 6.02 7.10 -8.64
N PRO A 8 4.83 7.73 -8.76
CA PRO A 8 4.58 9.06 -8.20
C PRO A 8 4.73 9.12 -6.68
N LEU A 9 5.24 10.24 -6.16
CA LEU A 9 5.59 10.45 -4.74
C LEU A 9 4.44 10.15 -3.76
N GLN A 10 3.19 10.40 -4.19
CA GLN A 10 2.00 10.10 -3.42
C GLN A 10 0.91 9.59 -4.36
N ARG A 11 0.31 8.46 -4.00
CA ARG A 11 -0.91 7.94 -4.65
C ARG A 11 -2.08 8.22 -3.72
N LYS A 12 -2.90 9.21 -4.07
CA LYS A 12 -4.13 9.50 -3.32
C LYS A 12 -5.30 8.76 -3.96
N MET A 13 -6.15 8.17 -3.14
CA MET A 13 -7.44 7.66 -3.58
C MET A 13 -8.26 8.85 -4.09
N GLY A 14 -8.74 8.79 -5.34
CA GLY A 14 -9.64 9.81 -5.88
C GLY A 14 -10.96 9.88 -5.11
N GLY A 15 -11.77 10.91 -5.36
CA GLY A 15 -13.01 11.19 -4.62
C GLY A 15 -14.01 10.02 -4.50
N LEU A 16 -13.93 9.01 -5.37
CA LEU A 16 -14.69 7.77 -5.30
C LEU A 16 -14.38 6.90 -4.06
N GLY A 17 -13.23 7.08 -3.41
CA GLY A 17 -12.91 6.44 -2.14
C GLY A 17 -13.84 6.82 -0.98
N PHE A 18 -14.43 8.02 -1.05
CA PHE A 18 -15.40 8.52 -0.07
C PHE A 18 -16.82 7.96 -0.27
N ILE A 19 -17.16 7.48 -1.47
CA ILE A 19 -18.52 7.00 -1.80
C ILE A 19 -18.74 5.55 -1.29
N ARG A 20 -17.70 4.89 -0.79
CA ARG A 20 -17.84 3.55 -0.18
C ARG A 20 -18.50 3.65 1.19
N LEU A 21 -19.79 3.30 1.25
CA LEU A 21 -20.58 3.17 2.48
C LEU A 21 -19.85 2.38 3.59
N GLY A 22 -19.02 1.39 3.25
CA GLY A 22 -18.22 0.62 4.21
C GLY A 22 -17.15 1.43 4.94
N VAL A 23 -16.56 2.45 4.31
CA VAL A 23 -15.60 3.37 4.95
C VAL A 23 -16.34 4.27 5.93
N TRP A 24 -17.52 4.78 5.55
CA TRP A 24 -18.37 5.56 6.44
C TRP A 24 -18.85 4.74 7.65
N GLN A 25 -19.21 3.47 7.46
CA GLN A 25 -19.59 2.57 8.55
C GLN A 25 -18.43 2.31 9.53
N ASN A 26 -17.21 2.11 9.02
CA ASN A 26 -16.01 1.96 9.86
C ASN A 26 -15.65 3.28 10.57
N PHE A 27 -15.81 4.41 9.90
CA PHE A 27 -15.58 5.74 10.47
C PHE A 27 -16.57 6.04 11.60
N VAL A 28 -17.86 5.80 11.39
CA VAL A 28 -18.91 5.96 12.43
C VAL A 28 -18.66 5.02 13.61
N ARG A 29 -18.23 3.77 13.36
CA ARG A 29 -17.90 2.82 14.43
C ARG A 29 -16.69 3.29 15.25
N ALA A 30 -15.63 3.75 14.59
CA ALA A 30 -14.41 4.27 15.24
C ALA A 30 -14.66 5.56 16.03
N TRP A 31 -15.53 6.44 15.51
CA TRP A 31 -15.94 7.67 16.17
C TRP A 31 -16.78 7.39 17.43
N ARG A 32 -17.68 6.39 17.38
CA ARG A 32 -18.44 5.92 18.56
C ARG A 32 -17.58 5.27 19.64
N SER A 33 -16.44 4.67 19.27
CA SER A 33 -15.49 4.07 20.22
C SER A 33 -14.46 5.06 20.79
N GLY A 34 -14.62 6.37 20.55
CA GLY A 34 -13.77 7.42 21.13
C GLY A 34 -12.37 7.52 20.52
N TYR A 35 -12.15 6.93 19.34
CA TYR A 35 -10.84 6.94 18.69
C TYR A 35 -10.62 8.29 18.00
N GLN A 36 -9.98 9.25 18.68
CA GLN A 36 -9.39 10.43 18.05
C GLN A 36 -8.13 10.01 17.28
N GLY A 37 -8.34 9.31 16.15
CA GLY A 37 -7.28 9.09 15.18
C GLY A 37 -6.82 10.44 14.63
N ASN A 38 -5.52 10.56 14.35
CA ASN A 38 -4.92 11.72 13.72
C ASN A 38 -5.56 11.96 12.32
N MET A 39 -6.59 12.79 12.24
CA MET A 39 -7.23 13.22 10.98
C MET A 39 -6.34 14.15 10.15
N ASN A 40 -5.20 14.58 10.72
CA ASN A 40 -4.13 15.27 10.00
C ASN A 40 -3.26 14.29 9.19
N GLY A 41 -3.47 12.98 9.33
CA GLY A 41 -2.95 11.99 8.39
C GLY A 41 -3.81 11.98 7.15
N GLU A 42 -3.21 12.23 5.99
CA GLU A 42 -3.83 12.12 4.68
C GLU A 42 -4.39 10.69 4.47
N GLY A 43 -5.59 10.40 5.00
CA GLY A 43 -6.27 9.10 4.95
C GLY A 43 -6.71 8.65 3.55
N PHE A 44 -6.08 9.21 2.53
CA PHE A 44 -6.24 8.92 1.11
C PHE A 44 -4.97 8.34 0.50
N ILE A 45 -3.84 8.31 1.22
CA ILE A 45 -2.62 7.73 0.68
C ILE A 45 -2.80 6.21 0.56
N LEU A 46 -2.71 5.71 -0.67
CA LEU A 46 -2.68 4.28 -1.00
C LEU A 46 -1.27 3.72 -0.74
N GLY A 47 -1.21 2.56 -0.10
CA GLY A 47 0.04 1.85 0.15
C GLY A 47 0.52 1.03 -1.05
N GLY A 48 1.55 0.23 -0.78
CA GLY A 48 2.08 -0.74 -1.72
C GLY A 48 3.14 -1.62 -1.05
N VAL A 49 3.42 -2.77 -1.65
CA VAL A 49 4.46 -3.71 -1.24
C VAL A 49 5.37 -3.96 -2.44
N PHE A 50 6.67 -3.86 -2.20
CA PHE A 50 7.69 -4.15 -3.20
C PHE A 50 8.64 -5.21 -2.64
N VAL A 51 9.03 -6.18 -3.47
CA VAL A 51 10.15 -7.08 -3.19
C VAL A 51 11.25 -6.72 -4.17
N ILE A 52 12.44 -6.41 -3.66
CA ILE A 52 13.58 -5.95 -4.45
C ILE A 52 14.72 -6.93 -4.25
N GLY A 53 15.20 -7.51 -5.34
CA GLY A 53 16.36 -8.39 -5.34
C GLY A 53 17.67 -7.61 -5.19
N SER A 54 18.72 -8.29 -4.75
CA SER A 54 20.02 -7.64 -4.53
C SER A 54 20.80 -7.39 -5.84
N GLY A 55 21.58 -6.31 -5.89
CA GLY A 55 22.34 -5.93 -7.09
C GLY A 55 21.41 -5.58 -8.25
N ASP A 56 21.65 -6.19 -9.41
CA ASP A 56 20.92 -5.89 -10.66
C ASP A 56 19.63 -6.72 -10.84
N GLN A 57 19.20 -7.46 -9.81
CA GLN A 57 17.97 -8.27 -9.86
C GLN A 57 16.69 -7.45 -9.96
N GLY A 58 16.72 -6.17 -9.56
CA GLY A 58 15.58 -5.27 -9.71
C GLY A 58 14.37 -5.64 -8.85
N ILE A 59 13.18 -5.27 -9.33
CA ILE A 59 11.91 -5.49 -8.62
C ILE A 59 11.37 -6.89 -8.95
N LEU A 60 11.24 -7.73 -7.93
CA LEU A 60 10.72 -9.11 -8.02
C LEU A 60 9.22 -9.19 -7.73
N LEU A 61 8.67 -8.19 -7.04
CA LEU A 61 7.23 -8.01 -6.81
C LEU A 61 6.91 -6.53 -6.73
N GLU A 62 5.84 -6.13 -7.40
CA GLU A 62 5.21 -4.83 -7.24
C GLU A 62 3.71 -5.00 -7.02
N HIS A 63 3.27 -4.76 -5.78
CA HIS A 63 1.87 -4.64 -5.44
C HIS A 63 1.57 -3.19 -5.07
N ARG A 64 0.75 -2.51 -5.87
CA ARG A 64 0.25 -1.18 -5.52
C ARG A 64 -1.18 -1.31 -5.07
N GLU A 65 -1.47 -0.82 -3.87
CA GLU A 65 -2.83 -0.79 -3.37
C GLU A 65 -3.70 0.05 -4.34
N LYS A 66 -4.73 -0.58 -4.90
CA LYS A 66 -5.69 0.10 -5.77
C LYS A 66 -6.68 0.91 -4.94
N GLU A 67 -7.04 0.36 -3.77
CA GLU A 67 -8.06 0.85 -2.87
C GLU A 67 -7.77 0.38 -1.45
N PHE A 68 -8.16 1.15 -0.43
CA PHE A 68 -7.94 0.74 0.96
C PHE A 68 -8.46 -0.67 1.26
N GLY A 69 -7.57 -1.50 1.80
CA GLY A 69 -7.84 -2.90 2.12
C GLY A 69 -7.53 -3.87 0.98
N ASN A 70 -7.10 -3.38 -0.19
CA ASN A 70 -6.52 -4.22 -1.25
C ASN A 70 -5.10 -4.63 -0.87
N LYS A 71 -5.00 -5.62 0.00
CA LYS A 71 -3.75 -6.17 0.49
C LYS A 71 -3.08 -7.05 -0.57
N VAL A 72 -1.76 -7.10 -0.54
CA VAL A 72 -0.98 -8.09 -1.27
C VAL A 72 -1.26 -9.49 -0.71
N ASP A 73 -1.22 -10.52 -1.55
CA ASP A 73 -1.25 -11.90 -1.07
C ASP A 73 0.08 -12.26 -0.41
N PRO A 74 0.11 -12.72 0.87
CA PRO A 74 1.34 -13.17 1.51
C PRO A 74 2.06 -14.29 0.75
N ALA A 75 1.34 -15.13 0.02
CA ALA A 75 1.95 -16.20 -0.79
C ALA A 75 2.79 -15.64 -1.94
N ASP A 76 2.29 -14.60 -2.63
CA ASP A 76 3.01 -13.91 -3.71
C ASP A 76 4.29 -13.25 -3.18
N VAL A 77 4.22 -12.65 -1.98
CA VAL A 77 5.39 -12.08 -1.31
C VAL A 77 6.41 -13.17 -1.02
N LEU A 78 5.98 -14.30 -0.45
CA LEU A 78 6.87 -15.40 -0.12
C LEU A 78 7.51 -16.01 -1.38
N GLU A 79 6.77 -16.13 -2.47
CA GLU A 79 7.30 -16.62 -3.74
C GLU A 79 8.34 -15.66 -4.33
N ALA A 80 8.06 -14.36 -4.30
CA ALA A 80 9.00 -13.34 -4.77
C ALA A 80 10.29 -13.31 -3.94
N VAL A 81 10.19 -13.42 -2.62
CA VAL A 81 11.35 -13.47 -1.72
C VAL A 81 12.23 -14.69 -2.02
N LYS A 82 11.64 -15.86 -2.33
CA LYS A 82 12.41 -17.06 -2.69
C LYS A 82 13.22 -16.91 -3.97
N LYS A 83 12.90 -15.94 -4.83
CA LYS A 83 13.63 -15.66 -6.08
C LYS A 83 14.87 -14.79 -5.86
N ILE A 84 15.08 -14.26 -4.65
CA ILE A 84 16.26 -13.44 -4.33
C ILE A 84 17.51 -14.34 -4.30
N VAL A 85 18.46 -14.03 -5.17
CA VAL A 85 19.78 -14.66 -5.19
C VAL A 85 20.76 -13.77 -4.43
N PRO A 86 21.61 -14.30 -3.53
CA PRO A 86 22.62 -13.48 -2.87
C PRO A 86 23.63 -12.93 -3.87
N VAL A 87 24.08 -11.69 -3.67
CA VAL A 87 25.23 -11.14 -4.40
C VAL A 87 26.45 -12.00 -4.04
N LYS A 88 27.14 -12.52 -5.07
CA LYS A 88 28.40 -13.24 -4.90
C LYS A 88 29.52 -12.32 -4.47
#